data_AF-B7GIE5-F1
#
_entry.id   AF-B7GIE5-F1
#
_cell.length_a   1.000
_cell.length_b   1.000
_cell.length_c   1.000
_cell.angle_alpha   90.00
_cell.angle_beta   90.00
_cell.angle_gamma   90.00
#
_symmetry.space_group_name_H-M   'P 1'
#
loop_
_entity.id
_entity.type
_entity.pdbx_description
1 polymer ?
#
loop_
_entity_poly.entity_id
_entity_poly.type
_entity_poly.pdbx_seq_one_letter_code
_entity_poly.pdbx_strand_id
1 'polypeptide(L)'
;MWGVDSAAKVTEALFTCVRQQYGFPQFWGRYVTTVPNVSDGLTKEEIAFIRGYGIKIAPIYNAFREATQYEKGRTAARNAIFHARRLGIPKNKVIFANIEDEFDVDAAWIRAWVDTFYPSGYRPGIYANPTKGAFGEAYCEAVKNDERVAQQTIVWSSYPRPGTTSATKAPTFRPNVPNCRANVWMWQYGRDADRCAIDTNVANRKISDYLY
;
A
#
# COMPACT_ATOMS: atom_id res chain seq x y z
N MET A 1 4.51 -3.58 -13.93
CA MET A 1 3.04 -3.49 -13.95
C MET A 1 2.66 -2.05 -13.68
N TRP A 2 1.69 -1.49 -14.39
CA TRP A 2 1.16 -0.16 -14.10
C TRP A 2 -0.16 -0.28 -13.34
N GLY A 3 -0.41 0.64 -12.42
CA GLY A 3 -1.63 0.67 -11.62
C GLY A 3 -1.86 2.03 -11.01
N VAL A 4 -2.94 2.16 -10.27
CA VAL A 4 -3.37 3.41 -9.65
C VAL A 4 -3.76 3.17 -8.20
N ASP A 5 -3.92 4.22 -7.42
CA ASP A 5 -4.62 4.15 -6.14
C ASP A 5 -5.53 5.37 -5.97
N SER A 6 -6.54 5.26 -5.11
CA SER A 6 -7.47 6.36 -4.87
C SER A 6 -8.01 6.35 -3.45
N ALA A 7 -8.17 7.55 -2.87
CA ALA A 7 -8.94 7.76 -1.64
C ALA A 7 -10.41 7.42 -1.82
N ALA A 8 -11.00 7.90 -2.93
CA ALA A 8 -12.39 7.68 -3.27
C ALA A 8 -12.68 6.26 -3.78
N LYS A 9 -13.93 5.83 -3.60
CA LYS A 9 -14.46 4.57 -4.14
C LYS A 9 -14.27 4.46 -5.66
N VAL A 10 -13.92 3.26 -6.12
CA VAL A 10 -13.88 2.93 -7.55
C VAL A 10 -15.31 2.74 -8.07
N THR A 11 -15.83 3.79 -8.71
CA THR A 11 -17.09 3.76 -9.45
C THR A 11 -16.84 3.49 -10.93
N GLU A 12 -17.89 3.16 -11.68
CA GLU A 12 -17.81 3.05 -13.15
C GLU A 12 -17.30 4.35 -13.80
N ALA A 13 -17.72 5.51 -13.27
CA ALA A 13 -17.25 6.80 -13.74
C ALA A 13 -15.73 6.98 -13.51
N LEU A 14 -15.23 6.66 -12.32
CA LEU A 14 -13.80 6.77 -12.01
C LEU A 14 -12.98 5.75 -12.83
N PHE A 15 -13.44 4.51 -12.91
CA PHE A 15 -12.78 3.49 -13.73
C PHE A 15 -12.72 3.89 -15.21
N THR A 16 -13.83 4.36 -15.78
CA THR A 16 -13.88 4.82 -17.17
C THR A 16 -12.98 6.05 -17.39
N CYS A 17 -12.94 6.99 -16.44
CA CYS A 17 -12.01 8.13 -16.48
C CYS A 17 -10.56 7.63 -16.59
N VAL A 18 -10.13 6.77 -15.66
CA VAL A 18 -8.75 6.25 -15.65
C VAL A 18 -8.44 5.52 -16.95
N ARG A 19 -9.33 4.64 -17.40
CA ARG A 19 -9.16 3.86 -18.64
C ARG A 19 -8.97 4.75 -19.87
N GLN A 20 -9.74 5.82 -19.99
CA GLN A 20 -9.71 6.71 -21.15
C GLN A 20 -8.56 7.72 -21.08
N GLN A 21 -8.24 8.24 -19.90
CA GLN A 21 -7.30 9.35 -19.74
C GLN A 21 -5.86 8.89 -19.47
N TYR A 22 -5.68 7.77 -18.77
CA TYR A 22 -4.37 7.28 -18.32
C TYR A 22 -4.02 5.89 -18.85
N GLY A 23 -5.00 5.01 -18.99
CA GLY A 23 -4.82 3.64 -19.47
C GLY A 23 -5.43 2.60 -18.53
N PHE A 24 -5.27 1.33 -18.88
CA PHE A 24 -5.87 0.23 -18.12
C PHE A 24 -5.00 -0.17 -16.91
N PRO A 25 -5.45 0.01 -15.66
CA PRO A 25 -4.66 -0.34 -14.48
C PRO A 25 -4.64 -1.86 -14.27
N GLN A 26 -3.48 -2.41 -13.93
CA GLN A 26 -3.34 -3.83 -13.58
C GLN A 26 -3.59 -4.09 -12.08
N PHE A 27 -3.50 -3.03 -11.27
CA PHE A 27 -3.90 -3.04 -9.88
C PHE A 27 -4.46 -1.68 -9.45
N TRP A 28 -5.27 -1.69 -8.39
CA TRP A 28 -5.85 -0.52 -7.77
C TRP A 28 -5.62 -0.54 -6.25
N GLY A 29 -4.93 0.47 -5.71
CA GLY A 29 -4.76 0.66 -4.27
C GLY A 29 -6.02 1.24 -3.62
N ARG A 30 -6.56 0.55 -2.62
CA ARG A 30 -7.82 0.94 -1.97
C ARG A 30 -7.80 0.66 -0.47
N TYR A 31 -8.51 1.50 0.28
CA TYR A 31 -8.48 1.48 1.73
C TYR A 31 -9.43 0.42 2.30
N VAL A 32 -8.99 -0.39 3.26
CA VAL A 32 -9.84 -1.45 3.88
C VAL A 32 -10.85 -0.89 4.89
N THR A 33 -10.71 0.39 5.24
CA THR A 33 -11.54 1.12 6.21
C THR A 33 -11.86 2.51 5.71
N THR A 34 -13.04 3.02 6.07
CA THR A 34 -13.37 4.43 5.91
C THR A 34 -12.68 5.25 6.99
N VAL A 35 -12.03 6.33 6.60
CA VAL A 35 -11.51 7.35 7.51
C VAL A 35 -12.14 8.67 7.10
N PRO A 36 -13.00 9.28 7.95
CA PRO A 36 -13.75 10.49 7.59
C PRO A 36 -12.85 11.58 7.03
N ASN A 37 -13.28 12.19 5.92
CA ASN A 37 -12.57 13.25 5.19
C ASN A 37 -11.18 12.85 4.64
N VAL A 38 -10.85 11.56 4.63
CA VAL A 38 -9.54 11.06 4.15
C VAL A 38 -9.70 9.95 3.11
N SER A 39 -10.51 8.92 3.38
CA SER A 39 -10.63 7.79 2.46
C SER A 39 -11.95 7.04 2.60
N ASP A 40 -12.49 6.60 1.47
CA ASP A 40 -13.60 5.65 1.42
C ASP A 40 -13.08 4.23 1.63
N GLY A 41 -13.70 3.48 2.54
CA GLY A 41 -13.40 2.06 2.76
C GLY A 41 -14.00 1.17 1.66
N LEU A 42 -13.24 0.13 1.30
CA LEU A 42 -13.67 -0.93 0.38
C LEU A 42 -14.99 -1.56 0.84
N THR A 43 -15.81 -1.92 -0.14
CA THR A 43 -16.97 -2.82 0.05
C THR A 43 -16.81 -4.09 -0.77
N LYS A 44 -17.58 -5.14 -0.46
CA LYS A 44 -17.54 -6.39 -1.23
C LYS A 44 -18.00 -6.19 -2.68
N GLU A 45 -18.94 -5.28 -2.89
CA GLU A 45 -19.46 -4.91 -4.21
C GLU A 45 -18.40 -4.18 -5.03
N GLU A 46 -17.66 -3.25 -4.40
CA GLU A 46 -16.52 -2.59 -5.04
C GLU A 46 -15.41 -3.58 -5.39
N ILE A 47 -15.10 -4.52 -4.49
CA ILE A 47 -14.15 -5.60 -4.75
C ILE A 47 -14.59 -6.42 -5.96
N ALA A 48 -15.86 -6.83 -6.02
CA ALA A 48 -16.40 -7.61 -7.13
C ALA A 48 -16.33 -6.82 -8.45
N PHE A 49 -16.63 -5.51 -8.41
CA PHE A 49 -16.53 -4.60 -9.54
C PHE A 49 -15.09 -4.51 -10.08
N ILE A 50 -14.11 -4.18 -9.22
CA ILE A 50 -12.70 -4.03 -9.62
C ILE A 50 -12.17 -5.36 -10.19
N ARG A 51 -12.41 -6.47 -9.48
CA ARG A 51 -11.95 -7.79 -9.91
C ARG A 51 -12.68 -8.31 -11.15
N GLY A 52 -13.90 -7.87 -11.41
CA GLY A 52 -14.66 -8.18 -12.63
C GLY A 52 -13.96 -7.70 -13.90
N TYR A 53 -13.15 -6.64 -13.81
CA TYR A 53 -12.28 -6.17 -14.89
C TYR A 53 -10.90 -6.84 -14.92
N GLY A 54 -10.66 -7.85 -14.08
CA GLY A 54 -9.34 -8.50 -13.96
C GLY A 54 -8.28 -7.63 -13.28
N ILE A 55 -8.69 -6.56 -12.59
CA ILE A 55 -7.80 -5.64 -11.87
C ILE A 55 -7.56 -6.19 -10.46
N LYS A 56 -6.29 -6.20 -10.05
CA LYS A 56 -5.92 -6.63 -8.69
C LYS A 56 -6.15 -5.51 -7.67
N ILE A 57 -6.43 -5.86 -6.43
CA ILE A 57 -6.60 -4.91 -5.33
C ILE A 57 -5.34 -4.91 -4.48
N ALA A 58 -4.79 -3.72 -4.23
CA ALA A 58 -3.74 -3.49 -3.24
C ALA A 58 -4.37 -2.87 -1.98
N PRO A 59 -4.66 -3.68 -0.93
CA PRO A 59 -5.38 -3.20 0.25
C PRO A 59 -4.50 -2.33 1.14
N ILE A 60 -5.02 -1.18 1.58
CA ILE A 60 -4.32 -0.20 2.41
C ILE A 60 -5.07 -0.01 3.72
N TYR A 61 -4.37 0.00 4.84
CA TYR A 61 -4.91 0.35 6.16
C TYR A 61 -4.30 1.69 6.59
N ASN A 62 -5.16 2.67 6.91
CA ASN A 62 -4.76 4.05 7.26
C ASN A 62 -5.48 4.61 8.48
N ALA A 63 -6.17 3.76 9.26
CA ALA A 63 -6.87 4.17 10.48
C ALA A 63 -5.89 4.27 11.68
N PHE A 64 -4.85 5.09 11.50
CA PHE A 64 -3.87 5.51 12.51
C PHE A 64 -3.19 6.82 12.06
N ARG A 65 -2.51 7.51 12.98
CA ARG A 65 -1.88 8.83 12.75
C ARG A 65 -0.43 8.92 13.23
N GLU A 66 0.08 7.84 13.81
CA GLU A 66 1.45 7.68 14.27
C GLU A 66 1.80 6.20 14.19
N ALA A 67 3.06 5.89 13.93
CA ALA A 67 3.59 4.53 13.83
C ALA A 67 4.65 4.29 14.91
N THR A 68 4.30 4.59 16.16
CA THR A 68 5.15 4.43 17.35
C THR A 68 4.57 3.41 18.31
N GLN A 69 5.41 2.79 19.13
CA GLN A 69 5.07 1.81 20.16
C GLN A 69 4.59 0.45 19.63
N TYR A 70 5.09 -0.62 20.25
CA TYR A 70 4.77 -2.00 19.87
C TYR A 70 3.27 -2.32 19.95
N GLU A 71 2.60 -1.98 21.07
CA GLU A 71 1.19 -2.32 21.27
C GLU A 71 0.25 -1.57 20.30
N LYS A 72 0.61 -0.35 19.89
CA LYS A 72 -0.13 0.39 18.85
C LYS A 72 0.04 -0.29 17.48
N GLY A 73 1.25 -0.73 17.13
CA GLY A 73 1.50 -1.46 15.87
C GLY A 73 0.77 -2.80 15.82
N ARG A 74 0.75 -3.53 16.94
CA ARG A 74 -0.03 -4.77 17.10
C ARG A 74 -1.53 -4.54 16.96
N THR A 75 -2.05 -3.45 17.51
CA THR A 75 -3.46 -3.06 17.39
C THR A 75 -3.81 -2.72 15.94
N ALA A 76 -3.00 -1.89 15.29
CA ALA A 76 -3.16 -1.53 13.88
C ALA A 76 -3.18 -2.78 12.99
N ALA A 77 -2.24 -3.71 13.18
CA ALA A 77 -2.18 -4.96 12.43
C ALA A 77 -3.42 -5.85 12.62
N ARG A 78 -3.88 -6.01 13.87
CA ARG A 78 -5.10 -6.78 14.16
C ARG A 78 -6.33 -6.20 13.48
N ASN A 79 -6.46 -4.87 13.51
CA ASN A 79 -7.56 -4.17 12.84
C ASN A 79 -7.49 -4.36 11.32
N ALA A 80 -6.31 -4.17 10.72
CA ALA A 80 -6.11 -4.39 9.28
C ALA A 80 -6.50 -5.82 8.85
N ILE A 81 -6.05 -6.82 9.60
CA ILE A 81 -6.39 -8.24 9.38
C ILE A 81 -7.89 -8.49 9.56
N PHE A 82 -8.51 -7.92 10.59
CA PHE A 82 -9.96 -8.03 10.82
C PHE A 82 -10.75 -7.50 9.63
N HIS A 83 -10.42 -6.31 9.14
CA HIS A 83 -11.09 -5.70 7.99
C HIS A 83 -10.88 -6.51 6.70
N ALA A 84 -9.67 -6.99 6.44
CA ALA A 84 -9.40 -7.84 5.29
C ALA A 84 -10.23 -9.14 5.32
N ARG A 85 -10.35 -9.78 6.48
CA ARG A 85 -11.21 -10.97 6.65
C ARG A 85 -12.68 -10.65 6.42
N ARG A 86 -13.18 -9.56 7.00
CA ARG A 86 -14.57 -9.10 6.80
C ARG A 86 -14.90 -8.85 5.33
N LEU A 87 -13.94 -8.29 4.59
CA LEU A 87 -14.04 -8.03 3.15
C LEU A 87 -13.88 -9.27 2.28
N GLY A 88 -13.49 -10.42 2.85
CA GLY A 88 -13.27 -11.66 2.12
C GLY A 88 -11.97 -11.68 1.31
N ILE A 89 -10.98 -10.86 1.69
CA ILE A 89 -9.65 -10.91 1.08
C ILE A 89 -8.99 -12.23 1.50
N PRO A 90 -8.54 -13.07 0.55
CA PRO A 90 -7.99 -14.38 0.87
C PRO A 90 -6.65 -14.28 1.60
N LYS A 91 -6.23 -15.39 2.22
CA LYS A 91 -4.87 -15.55 2.77
C LYS A 91 -3.81 -15.43 1.66
N ASN A 92 -2.55 -15.30 2.08
CA ASN A 92 -1.36 -15.06 1.27
C ASN A 92 -1.40 -13.73 0.51
N LYS A 93 -2.25 -12.80 0.93
CA LYS A 93 -2.35 -11.45 0.38
C LYS A 93 -1.69 -10.43 1.27
N VAL A 94 -1.12 -9.40 0.65
CA VAL A 94 -0.49 -8.28 1.37
C VAL A 94 -1.54 -7.26 1.79
N ILE A 95 -1.32 -6.63 2.94
CA ILE A 95 -2.06 -5.43 3.37
C ILE A 95 -1.03 -4.37 3.74
N PHE A 96 -1.15 -3.18 3.16
CA PHE A 96 -0.20 -2.09 3.35
C PHE A 96 -0.63 -1.17 4.49
N ALA A 97 0.22 -0.97 5.49
CA ALA A 97 0.07 0.16 6.41
C ALA A 97 0.42 1.46 5.67
N ASN A 98 -0.42 2.50 5.79
CA ASN A 98 -0.16 3.84 5.26
C ASN A 98 0.61 4.69 6.26
N ILE A 99 1.93 4.80 6.09
CA ILE A 99 2.79 5.68 6.88
C ILE A 99 3.10 6.92 6.06
N GLU A 100 2.55 8.06 6.46
CA GLU A 100 2.81 9.34 5.79
C GLU A 100 4.16 9.92 6.21
N ASP A 101 4.71 10.82 5.39
CA ASP A 101 6.07 11.35 5.56
C ASP A 101 6.23 12.10 6.90
N GLU A 102 5.13 12.63 7.44
CA GLU A 102 5.04 13.41 8.67
C GLU A 102 4.78 12.57 9.91
N PHE A 103 4.55 11.25 9.78
CA PHE A 103 4.30 10.40 10.94
C PHE A 103 5.58 10.19 11.75
N ASP A 104 5.44 10.22 13.08
CA ASP A 104 6.43 9.61 13.95
C ASP A 104 6.44 8.10 13.73
N VAL A 105 7.63 7.51 13.58
CA VAL A 105 7.81 6.08 13.33
C VAL A 105 8.92 5.54 14.22
N ASP A 106 8.68 4.41 14.88
CA ASP A 106 9.74 3.67 15.58
C ASP A 106 9.84 2.21 15.14
N ALA A 107 10.99 1.60 15.44
CA ALA A 107 11.27 0.21 15.10
C ALA A 107 10.32 -0.78 15.82
N ALA A 108 9.78 -0.41 16.98
CA ALA A 108 8.92 -1.28 17.76
C ALA A 108 7.56 -1.47 17.09
N TRP A 109 6.98 -0.40 16.52
CA TRP A 109 5.73 -0.46 15.77
C TRP A 109 5.87 -1.32 14.51
N ILE A 110 6.96 -1.14 13.75
CA ILE A 110 7.23 -1.91 12.52
C ILE A 110 7.36 -3.40 12.84
N ARG A 111 8.10 -3.75 13.92
CA ARG A 111 8.19 -5.14 14.37
C ARG A 111 6.84 -5.70 14.78
N ALA A 112 6.04 -4.95 15.54
CA ALA A 112 4.72 -5.39 15.97
C ALA A 112 3.77 -5.64 14.79
N TRP A 113 3.84 -4.81 13.75
CA TRP A 113 3.12 -5.02 12.49
C TRP A 113 3.52 -6.36 11.88
N VAL A 114 4.81 -6.62 11.70
CA VAL A 114 5.31 -7.87 11.11
C VAL A 114 4.97 -9.09 11.95
N ASP A 115 5.22 -9.05 13.26
CA ASP A 115 4.95 -10.14 14.20
C ASP A 115 3.48 -10.55 14.21
N THR A 116 2.58 -9.56 14.16
CA THR A 116 1.13 -9.81 14.17
C THR A 116 0.65 -10.41 12.85
N PHE A 117 1.26 -10.02 11.72
CA PHE A 117 0.92 -10.59 10.41
C PHE A 117 1.44 -12.00 10.22
N TYR A 118 2.62 -12.34 10.76
CA TYR A 118 3.29 -13.62 10.54
C TYR A 118 2.40 -14.87 10.76
N PRO A 119 1.65 -15.01 11.88
CA PRO A 119 0.75 -16.14 12.09
C PRO A 119 -0.64 -15.96 11.46
N SER A 120 -0.94 -14.79 10.88
CA SER A 120 -2.31 -14.43 10.45
C SER A 120 -2.74 -15.08 9.13
N GLY A 121 -1.75 -15.49 8.31
CA GLY A 121 -1.92 -15.90 6.93
C GLY A 121 -1.95 -14.75 5.92
N TYR A 122 -1.85 -13.49 6.34
CA TYR A 122 -1.61 -12.35 5.46
C TYR A 122 -0.14 -11.93 5.50
N ARG A 123 0.30 -11.18 4.49
CA ARG A 123 1.67 -10.65 4.41
C ARG A 123 1.70 -9.18 4.84
N PRO A 124 2.68 -8.75 5.65
CA PRO A 124 2.79 -7.34 6.00
C PRO A 124 3.30 -6.53 4.80
N GLY A 125 2.59 -5.46 4.47
CA GLY A 125 3.05 -4.42 3.56
C GLY A 125 3.19 -3.08 4.28
N ILE A 126 4.06 -2.21 3.79
CA ILE A 126 4.16 -0.82 4.26
C ILE A 126 4.28 0.11 3.07
N TYR A 127 3.39 1.09 3.00
CA TYR A 127 3.50 2.26 2.13
C TYR A 127 4.15 3.39 2.93
N ALA A 128 5.26 3.92 2.43
CA ALA A 128 6.02 4.98 3.10
C ALA A 128 7.05 5.63 2.18
N ASN A 129 7.58 6.79 2.60
CA ASN A 129 8.76 7.41 2.00
C ASN A 129 10.04 6.81 2.60
N PRO A 130 10.88 6.11 1.82
CA PRO A 130 12.06 5.44 2.38
C PRO A 130 13.22 6.37 2.74
N THR A 131 13.19 7.62 2.28
CA THR A 131 14.31 8.57 2.35
C THR A 131 13.96 9.91 2.98
N LYS A 132 12.70 10.12 3.38
CA LYS A 132 12.24 11.31 4.09
C LYS A 132 11.39 10.87 5.28
N GLY A 133 11.52 11.57 6.40
CA GLY A 133 10.83 11.22 7.65
C GLY A 133 11.49 10.04 8.37
N ALA A 134 10.86 9.57 9.44
CA ALA A 134 11.44 8.58 10.34
C ALA A 134 11.42 7.13 9.82
N PHE A 135 10.62 6.83 8.79
CA PHE A 135 10.37 5.45 8.35
C PHE A 135 11.65 4.71 7.93
N GLY A 136 12.53 5.34 7.13
CA GLY A 136 13.73 4.67 6.60
C GLY A 136 14.64 4.16 7.71
N GLU A 137 14.90 4.99 8.72
CA GLU A 137 15.74 4.66 9.87
C GLU A 137 15.07 3.62 10.78
N ALA A 138 13.80 3.86 11.15
CA ALA A 138 13.02 2.95 11.98
C ALA A 138 12.89 1.54 11.35
N TYR A 139 12.68 1.48 10.03
CA TYR A 139 12.62 0.22 9.31
C TYR A 139 13.96 -0.52 9.37
N CYS A 140 15.07 0.17 9.13
CA CYS A 140 16.38 -0.47 9.17
C CYS A 140 16.78 -0.91 10.59
N GLU A 141 16.39 -0.18 11.62
CA GLU A 141 16.55 -0.63 12.99
C GLU A 141 15.67 -1.85 13.31
N ALA A 142 14.41 -1.88 12.83
CA ALA A 142 13.56 -3.04 12.95
C ALA A 142 14.16 -4.28 12.27
N VAL A 143 14.78 -4.12 11.10
CA VAL A 143 15.49 -5.20 10.38
C VAL A 143 16.71 -5.71 11.16
N LYS A 144 17.49 -4.82 11.80
CA LYS A 144 18.61 -5.22 12.66
C LYS A 144 18.14 -6.04 13.87
N ASN A 145 16.99 -5.66 14.44
CA ASN A 145 16.41 -6.33 15.60
C ASN A 145 15.72 -7.65 15.25
N ASP A 146 15.19 -7.80 14.03
CA ASP A 146 14.56 -9.01 13.55
C ASP A 146 14.59 -9.12 12.01
N GLU A 147 15.34 -10.08 11.49
CA GLU A 147 15.45 -10.29 10.04
C GLU A 147 14.12 -10.62 9.36
N ARG A 148 13.11 -11.12 10.10
CA ARG A 148 11.78 -11.38 9.56
C ARG A 148 11.15 -10.11 8.98
N VAL A 149 11.50 -8.94 9.51
CA VAL A 149 11.05 -7.65 8.95
C VAL A 149 11.47 -7.51 7.49
N ALA A 150 12.74 -7.77 7.16
CA ALA A 150 13.23 -7.71 5.79
C ALA A 150 12.73 -8.86 4.90
N GLN A 151 12.46 -10.03 5.48
CA GLN A 151 12.00 -11.20 4.73
C GLN A 151 10.50 -11.12 4.37
N GLN A 152 9.68 -10.66 5.32
CA GLN A 152 8.22 -10.69 5.21
C GLN A 152 7.67 -9.40 4.60
N THR A 153 8.22 -8.24 4.98
CA THR A 153 7.64 -6.95 4.60
C THR A 153 7.82 -6.68 3.12
N ILE A 154 6.74 -6.23 2.47
CA ILE A 154 6.76 -5.64 1.14
C ILE A 154 6.65 -4.13 1.29
N VAL A 155 7.58 -3.39 0.72
CA VAL A 155 7.56 -1.93 0.74
C VAL A 155 6.97 -1.41 -0.57
N TRP A 156 6.00 -0.51 -0.42
CA TRP A 156 5.48 0.37 -1.45
C TRP A 156 6.06 1.76 -1.23
N SER A 157 7.09 2.10 -2.01
CA SER A 157 7.77 3.37 -1.86
C SER A 157 6.91 4.52 -2.40
N SER A 158 6.82 5.63 -1.67
CA SER A 158 6.14 6.86 -2.11
C SER A 158 7.08 7.89 -2.76
N TYR A 159 8.33 7.51 -3.05
CA TYR A 159 9.36 8.44 -3.54
C TYR A 159 10.39 7.75 -4.47
N PRO A 160 10.98 8.43 -5.48
CA PRO A 160 10.74 9.81 -5.90
C PRO A 160 9.38 10.00 -6.59
N ARG A 161 8.91 11.24 -6.71
CA ARG A 161 7.64 11.59 -7.35
C ARG A 161 7.85 12.48 -8.57
N PRO A 162 8.30 11.94 -9.72
CA PRO A 162 8.47 12.72 -10.95
C PRO A 162 7.15 13.30 -11.51
N GLY A 163 6.00 12.78 -11.10
CA GLY A 163 4.68 13.28 -11.51
C GLY A 163 3.81 12.21 -12.17
N THR A 164 2.50 12.47 -12.26
CA THR A 164 1.53 11.53 -12.81
C THR A 164 1.66 11.42 -14.33
N THR A 165 1.52 10.20 -14.85
CA THR A 165 1.56 9.94 -16.30
C THR A 165 0.58 8.85 -16.69
N SER A 166 0.23 8.79 -17.97
CA SER A 166 -0.46 7.64 -18.56
C SER A 166 0.40 6.37 -18.49
N ALA A 167 -0.23 5.20 -18.51
CA ALA A 167 0.43 3.89 -18.45
C ALA A 167 1.56 3.72 -19.48
N THR A 168 1.36 4.25 -20.70
CA THR A 168 2.34 4.19 -21.80
C THR A 168 3.55 5.10 -21.60
N LYS A 169 3.46 6.07 -20.69
CA LYS A 169 4.51 7.03 -20.33
C LYS A 169 4.98 6.83 -18.87
N ALA A 170 4.65 5.69 -18.26
CA ALA A 170 5.07 5.38 -16.91
C ALA A 170 6.60 5.30 -16.83
N PRO A 171 7.23 5.81 -15.76
CA PRO A 171 8.69 5.74 -15.62
C PRO A 171 9.16 4.29 -15.47
N THR A 172 10.43 4.06 -15.79
CA THR A 172 11.10 2.80 -15.45
C THR A 172 11.13 2.65 -13.94
N PHE A 173 10.78 1.47 -13.43
CA PHE A 173 10.72 1.18 -12.00
C PHE A 173 12.06 1.46 -11.30
N ARG A 174 12.14 2.59 -10.59
CA ARG A 174 13.31 3.06 -9.82
C ARG A 174 12.88 3.81 -8.54
N PRO A 175 12.14 3.16 -7.62
CA PRO A 175 11.81 3.78 -6.34
C PRO A 175 13.06 4.00 -5.50
N ASN A 176 12.99 4.98 -4.60
CA ASN A 176 13.89 5.02 -3.46
C ASN A 176 13.66 3.81 -2.56
N VAL A 177 14.72 3.39 -1.88
CA VAL A 177 14.74 2.22 -1.01
C VAL A 177 15.34 2.60 0.35
N PRO A 178 14.95 1.96 1.46
CA PRO A 178 15.64 2.15 2.74
C PRO A 178 17.12 1.75 2.61
N ASN A 179 18.00 2.32 3.42
CA ASN A 179 19.44 2.02 3.39
C ASN A 179 19.80 0.69 4.09
N CYS A 180 19.01 -0.35 3.81
CA CYS A 180 19.14 -1.72 4.33
C CYS A 180 18.34 -2.69 3.45
N ARG A 181 18.34 -3.98 3.79
CA ARG A 181 17.59 -4.99 3.02
C ARG A 181 16.08 -4.74 3.07
N ALA A 182 15.46 -4.55 1.90
CA ALA A 182 14.02 -4.35 1.77
C ALA A 182 13.46 -4.94 0.47
N ASN A 183 12.23 -5.45 0.53
CA ASN A 183 11.48 -5.88 -0.65
C ASN A 183 10.66 -4.70 -1.22
N VAL A 184 11.32 -3.75 -1.89
CA VAL A 184 10.62 -2.62 -2.52
C VAL A 184 10.03 -3.06 -3.85
N TRP A 185 8.75 -3.42 -3.87
CA TRP A 185 8.09 -4.03 -5.04
C TRP A 185 7.02 -3.14 -5.67
N MET A 186 6.65 -2.05 -5.01
CA MET A 186 5.69 -1.07 -5.52
C MET A 186 6.27 0.33 -5.36
N TRP A 187 5.83 1.23 -6.24
CA TRP A 187 6.27 2.61 -6.27
C TRP A 187 5.13 3.52 -6.71
N GLN A 188 4.76 4.46 -5.85
CA GLN A 188 3.94 5.61 -6.21
C GLN A 188 4.84 6.72 -6.74
N TYR A 189 4.78 6.93 -8.05
CA TYR A 189 5.66 7.88 -8.74
C TYR A 189 4.98 9.23 -9.04
N GLY A 190 3.67 9.32 -8.83
CA GLY A 190 2.91 10.55 -9.02
C GLY A 190 1.66 10.54 -8.13
N ARG A 191 1.30 11.71 -7.63
CA ARG A 191 0.08 11.94 -6.86
C ARG A 191 -0.84 12.95 -7.55
N ASP A 192 -2.12 12.91 -7.18
CA ASP A 192 -3.14 13.92 -7.51
C ASP A 192 -3.22 14.21 -9.00
N ALA A 193 -3.55 13.18 -9.80
CA ALA A 193 -3.61 13.33 -11.24
C ALA A 193 -4.72 14.30 -11.67
N ASP A 194 -4.40 15.23 -12.59
CA ASP A 194 -5.29 16.35 -12.94
C ASP A 194 -6.68 15.94 -13.45
N ARG A 195 -6.80 14.82 -14.17
CA ARG A 195 -8.03 14.46 -14.89
C ARG A 195 -8.93 13.49 -14.13
N CYS A 196 -8.35 12.68 -13.24
CA CYS A 196 -9.07 11.69 -12.46
C CYS A 196 -8.45 11.67 -11.05
N ALA A 197 -9.27 11.64 -10.00
CA ALA A 197 -8.81 11.67 -8.61
C ALA A 197 -8.11 10.35 -8.19
N ILE A 198 -6.89 10.17 -8.69
CA ILE A 198 -6.03 9.00 -8.50
C ILE A 198 -4.57 9.42 -8.34
N ASP A 199 -3.81 8.50 -7.77
CA ASP A 199 -2.35 8.48 -7.82
C ASP A 199 -1.87 7.41 -8.80
N THR A 200 -0.67 7.57 -9.35
CA THR A 200 -0.12 6.65 -10.38
C THR A 200 1.06 5.86 -9.86
N ASN A 201 1.05 4.56 -10.18
CA ASN A 201 1.96 3.58 -9.59
C ASN A 201 2.57 2.65 -10.64
N VAL A 202 3.79 2.18 -10.34
CA VAL A 202 4.40 1.04 -11.02
C VAL A 202 4.85 0.01 -10.00
N ALA A 203 4.80 -1.27 -10.39
CA ALA A 203 5.16 -2.38 -9.53
C ALA A 203 5.94 -3.47 -10.26
N ASN A 204 6.81 -4.15 -9.51
CA ASN A 204 7.47 -5.36 -9.92
C ASN A 204 6.44 -6.49 -10.06
N ARG A 205 6.53 -7.31 -11.12
CA ARG A 205 5.56 -8.38 -11.40
C ARG A 205 5.41 -9.39 -10.26
N LYS A 206 6.46 -9.57 -9.43
CA LYS A 206 6.44 -10.42 -8.23
C LYS A 206 5.33 -10.07 -7.24
N ILE A 207 4.86 -8.81 -7.22
CA ILE A 207 3.78 -8.42 -6.31
C ILE A 207 2.44 -9.07 -6.68
N SER A 208 2.26 -9.44 -7.96
CA SER A 208 0.96 -9.82 -8.51
C SER A 208 0.31 -11.00 -7.77
N ASP A 209 1.10 -11.92 -7.24
CA ASP A 209 0.61 -13.08 -6.47
C ASP A 209 0.10 -12.70 -5.07
N TYR A 210 0.59 -11.58 -4.53
CA TYR A 210 0.25 -11.08 -3.20
C TYR A 210 -0.90 -10.05 -3.23
N LEU A 211 -1.24 -9.50 -4.38
CA LEU A 211 -2.45 -8.68 -4.55
C LEU A 211 -3.68 -9.56 -4.77
N TYR A 212 -4.86 -9.06 -4.37
CA TYR A 212 -6.12 -9.81 -4.46
C TYR A 212 -6.77 -9.68 -5.84
#